data_AF-A0A954K964-F1
#
_entry.id   AF-A0A954K964-F1
#
_cell.length_a   1.000
_cell.length_b   1.000
_cell.length_c   1.000
_cell.angle_alpha   90.00
_cell.angle_beta   90.00
_cell.angle_gamma   90.00
#
_symmetry.space_group_name_H-M   'P 1'
#
loop_
_entity.id
_entity.type
_entity.pdbx_description
1 polymer ?
#
loop_
_entity_poly.entity_id
_entity_poly.type
_entity_poly.pdbx_seq_one_letter_code
_entity_poly.pdbx_strand_id
1 'polypeptide(L)'
;MLKRRSSSQWIILVALICLIISVSSSAAPKKNAAPKTPPLNLPPLKTQEQKMQLLGYIRQTMPTRRIAQRITFSSADLDQALEQELGPAAQSLAQTIDDETFIRRASLDLTGQLPEPDKIEAFLKDQSTGKRSALIDELLESPAYGRKWARYWTSVIFYESEANKRRVDPQALEDWLAEQFNKGAPWDYITVMLISATPERNKAKRDDYGQDFGPNNFVLACENKSTELASQTARIFMGISIKCAECHDHPFDNWKREQFHELAAFFHPYTYKMPDQTDPKVQTVVQPRFLLGEKPHEKMKADARRVSIAAFLAYNPKNYWFARAYVNRIWSELIGDGFYDVDSLGPDSEVVHKPVVNRIAANFRYKDFDPKWVFRLIMNSRIYQREIRTSNSDSELFTAVRPSRLRPDVIADSVENLIGEGPSVRKEIMQAFDMNPSLPQDALEGSIQQALLMMNNQELQTRLSQSELKEQLVKISSDTELVQSLYLKVLARHATPSELERNLSYLRESEKREEAVDDLLWVLLNSTEFRTKR
;
A
#
# COMPACT_ATOMS: atom_id res chain seq x y z
N MET A 1 8.61 48.51 29.02
CA MET A 1 7.27 47.88 29.14
C MET A 1 6.55 47.95 27.77
N LEU A 2 6.74 46.95 26.92
CA LEU A 2 5.96 46.75 25.70
C LEU A 2 5.20 45.43 25.86
N LYS A 3 3.88 45.51 26.03
CA LYS A 3 3.00 44.36 26.22
C LYS A 3 2.77 43.65 24.89
N ARG A 4 3.13 42.35 24.85
CA ARG A 4 2.68 41.33 23.90
C ARG A 4 1.18 41.45 23.63
N ARG A 5 0.78 41.61 22.37
CA ARG A 5 -0.60 41.33 21.91
C ARG A 5 -0.64 39.92 21.32
N SER A 6 -1.59 39.12 21.80
CA SER A 6 -1.72 37.68 21.59
C SER A 6 -2.20 37.31 20.18
N SER A 7 -1.64 36.22 19.66
CA SER A 7 -1.90 35.50 18.41
C SER A 7 -3.31 34.90 18.23
N SER A 8 -4.31 35.35 19.00
CA SER A 8 -5.59 34.65 19.17
C SER A 8 -6.80 35.41 18.61
N GLN A 9 -6.64 36.61 18.05
CA GLN A 9 -7.77 37.44 17.57
C GLN A 9 -7.99 37.45 16.05
N TRP A 10 -7.14 36.80 15.26
CA TRP A 10 -7.35 36.64 13.80
C TRP A 10 -8.14 35.40 13.41
N ILE A 11 -8.34 34.46 14.35
CA ILE A 11 -8.93 33.14 14.12
C ILE A 11 -10.47 33.20 13.99
N ILE A 12 -11.11 34.28 14.46
CA ILE A 12 -12.57 34.40 14.49
C ILE A 12 -13.16 34.90 13.15
N LEU A 13 -12.35 35.48 12.25
CA LEU A 13 -12.84 36.09 11.01
C LEU A 13 -12.85 35.16 9.77
N VAL A 14 -12.35 33.92 9.89
CA VAL A 14 -12.25 32.95 8.78
C VAL A 14 -13.48 32.02 8.70
N ALA A 15 -14.41 32.16 9.65
CA ALA A 15 -15.52 31.24 9.93
C ALA A 15 -16.68 31.18 8.91
N LEU A 16 -16.51 31.62 7.65
CA LEU A 16 -17.62 31.66 6.68
C LEU A 16 -17.29 31.23 5.23
N ILE A 17 -16.11 30.68 4.95
CA ILE A 17 -15.60 30.56 3.56
C ILE A 17 -15.39 29.10 3.08
N CYS A 18 -15.73 28.08 3.87
CA CYS A 18 -15.64 26.69 3.43
C CYS A 18 -17.03 26.01 3.46
N LEU A 19 -17.70 26.06 2.30
CA LEU A 19 -18.88 25.32 1.81
C LEU A 19 -20.05 26.23 1.40
N ILE A 20 -20.30 26.33 0.09
CA ILE A 20 -21.67 26.49 -0.43
C ILE A 20 -22.04 25.16 -1.07
N ILE A 21 -22.85 24.36 -0.38
CA ILE A 21 -23.60 23.27 -0.99
C ILE A 21 -24.87 23.91 -1.56
N SER A 22 -25.00 23.94 -2.88
CA SER A 22 -26.26 24.27 -3.53
C SER A 22 -27.21 23.08 -3.39
N VAL A 23 -28.13 23.15 -2.42
CA VAL A 23 -29.37 22.36 -2.42
C VAL A 23 -30.38 23.14 -3.26
N SER A 24 -30.87 22.54 -4.33
CA SER A 24 -31.94 23.09 -5.15
C SER A 24 -33.30 22.90 -4.47
N SER A 25 -34.03 23.99 -4.23
CA SER A 25 -35.49 23.99 -4.28
C SER A 25 -36.00 25.32 -4.81
N SER A 26 -36.97 25.25 -5.70
CA SER A 26 -37.65 26.30 -6.44
C SER A 26 -38.09 27.52 -5.61
N ALA A 27 -37.56 28.69 -5.96
CA ALA A 27 -38.26 29.98 -6.12
C ALA A 27 -37.22 31.05 -6.49
N ALA A 28 -37.50 31.88 -7.49
CA ALA A 28 -36.55 32.87 -8.01
C ALA A 28 -36.13 33.90 -6.93
N PRO A 29 -34.83 34.15 -6.69
CA PRO A 29 -34.41 35.21 -5.77
C PRO A 29 -34.09 36.51 -6.50
N LYS A 30 -34.49 37.62 -5.88
CA LYS A 30 -34.13 39.01 -6.24
C LYS A 30 -32.60 39.17 -6.26
N LYS A 31 -32.10 39.95 -7.23
CA LYS A 31 -30.68 40.37 -7.35
C LYS A 31 -30.23 41.17 -6.13
N ASN A 32 -29.70 40.49 -5.11
CA ASN A 32 -28.83 41.10 -4.12
C ASN A 32 -27.38 40.75 -4.47
N ALA A 33 -26.52 41.76 -4.53
CA ALA A 33 -25.11 41.60 -4.82
C ALA A 33 -24.47 40.60 -3.83
N ALA A 34 -23.77 39.60 -4.37
CA ALA A 34 -23.00 38.66 -3.56
C ALA A 34 -22.02 39.45 -2.67
N PRO A 35 -21.89 39.12 -1.38
CA PRO A 35 -20.91 39.77 -0.52
C PRO A 35 -19.52 39.52 -1.11
N LYS A 36 -18.78 40.60 -1.40
CA LYS A 36 -17.40 40.52 -1.91
C LYS A 36 -16.54 39.75 -0.91
N THR A 37 -16.06 38.59 -1.32
CA THR A 37 -15.09 37.78 -0.56
C THR A 37 -13.83 38.61 -0.31
N PRO A 38 -13.40 38.79 0.96
CA PRO A 38 -12.11 39.40 1.27
C PRO A 38 -10.97 38.59 0.62
N PRO A 39 -9.85 39.22 0.20
CA PRO A 39 -8.73 38.48 -0.36
C PRO A 39 -8.13 37.52 0.68
N LEU A 40 -8.10 36.23 0.31
CA LEU A 40 -7.41 35.16 1.02
C LEU A 40 -5.88 35.39 0.98
N ASN A 41 -5.36 36.26 1.84
CA ASN A 41 -3.91 36.46 2.00
C ASN A 41 -3.34 35.38 2.94
N LEU A 42 -3.35 34.13 2.48
CA LEU A 42 -2.52 33.09 3.10
C LEU A 42 -1.06 33.39 2.78
N PRO A 43 -0.14 33.41 3.76
CA PRO A 43 1.28 33.43 3.45
C PRO A 43 1.64 32.19 2.62
N PRO A 44 2.66 32.26 1.74
CA PRO A 44 3.14 31.06 1.05
C PRO A 44 3.46 29.96 2.07
N LEU A 45 3.01 28.74 1.81
CA LEU A 45 3.22 27.55 2.64
C LEU A 45 4.64 27.04 2.39
N LYS A 46 5.63 27.76 2.92
CA LYS A 46 7.05 27.46 2.74
C LYS A 46 7.52 26.26 3.55
N THR A 47 6.79 25.90 4.60
CA THR A 47 7.19 24.86 5.57
C THR A 47 6.13 23.76 5.68
N GLN A 48 6.58 22.59 6.11
CA GLN A 48 5.71 21.45 6.39
C GLN A 48 4.68 21.76 7.49
N GLU A 49 5.08 22.46 8.56
CA GLU A 49 4.15 22.83 9.63
C GLU A 49 3.00 23.70 9.11
N GLN A 50 3.28 24.64 8.21
CA GLN A 50 2.26 25.50 7.61
C GLN A 50 1.27 24.70 6.76
N LYS A 51 1.76 23.72 5.98
CA LYS A 51 0.91 22.83 5.18
C LYS A 51 0.00 22.00 6.10
N MET A 52 0.54 21.46 7.18
CA MET A 52 -0.22 20.69 8.16
C MET A 52 -1.24 21.52 8.95
N GLN A 53 -0.91 22.77 9.29
CA GLN A 53 -1.86 23.69 9.90
C GLN A 53 -3.03 24.01 8.97
N LEU A 54 -2.75 24.27 7.68
CA LEU A 54 -3.81 24.49 6.69
C LEU A 54 -4.67 23.24 6.51
N LEU A 55 -4.07 22.06 6.44
CA LEU A 55 -4.80 20.80 6.37
C LEU A 55 -5.73 20.60 7.56
N GLY A 56 -5.20 20.75 8.78
CA GLY A 56 -5.95 20.62 10.02
C GLY A 56 -7.11 21.62 10.09
N TYR A 57 -6.92 22.83 9.58
CA TYR A 57 -7.99 23.81 9.43
C TYR A 57 -9.05 23.36 8.42
N ILE A 58 -8.68 22.95 7.20
CA ILE A 58 -9.64 22.48 6.19
C ILE A 58 -10.46 21.30 6.75
N ARG A 59 -9.80 20.37 7.44
CA ARG A 59 -10.46 19.26 8.14
C ARG A 59 -11.54 19.72 9.11
N GLN A 60 -11.28 20.77 9.90
CA GLN A 60 -12.27 21.33 10.85
C GLN A 60 -13.45 22.00 10.15
N THR A 61 -13.25 22.54 8.95
CA THR A 61 -14.31 23.21 8.18
C THR A 61 -15.18 22.27 7.34
N MET A 62 -14.73 21.03 7.12
CA MET A 62 -15.50 20.04 6.37
C MET A 62 -16.68 19.53 7.20
N PRO A 63 -17.86 19.34 6.59
CA PRO A 63 -19.04 18.83 7.29
C PRO A 63 -18.79 17.38 7.72
N THR A 64 -18.31 17.21 8.94
CA THR A 64 -18.16 15.90 9.56
C THR A 64 -19.40 15.64 10.39
N ARG A 65 -20.14 14.56 10.06
CA ARG A 65 -21.21 14.09 10.93
C ARG A 65 -20.56 13.55 12.19
N ARG A 66 -20.51 14.35 13.26
CA ARG A 66 -20.03 13.88 14.57
C ARG A 66 -21.05 12.86 15.08
N ILE A 67 -20.67 11.59 15.03
CA ILE A 67 -21.50 10.51 15.57
C ILE A 67 -21.20 10.46 17.07
N ALA A 68 -22.24 10.62 17.89
CA ALA A 68 -22.14 10.64 19.35
C ALA A 68 -21.74 9.28 19.94
N GLN A 69 -22.02 8.19 19.21
CA GLN A 69 -21.61 6.83 19.57
C GLN A 69 -20.27 6.47 18.92
N ARG A 70 -19.40 5.80 19.69
CA ARG A 70 -18.25 5.11 19.12
C ARG A 70 -18.78 4.01 18.19
N ILE A 71 -18.62 4.18 16.89
CA ILE A 71 -18.85 3.09 15.95
C ILE A 71 -17.78 2.04 16.20
N THR A 72 -18.22 0.82 16.53
CA THR A 72 -17.36 -0.35 16.62
C THR A 72 -17.61 -1.21 15.38
N PHE A 73 -16.53 -1.65 14.76
CA PHE A 73 -16.54 -2.64 13.70
C PHE A 73 -15.35 -3.56 13.94
N SER A 74 -15.66 -4.75 14.43
CA SER A 74 -14.71 -5.79 14.79
C SER A 74 -14.48 -6.75 13.62
N SER A 75 -13.46 -7.60 13.72
CA SER A 75 -13.21 -8.65 12.74
C SER A 75 -14.38 -9.65 12.64
N ALA A 76 -15.08 -9.90 13.75
CA ALA A 76 -16.30 -10.71 13.74
C ALA A 76 -17.45 -10.04 12.98
N ASP A 77 -17.60 -8.71 13.08
CA ASP A 77 -18.59 -7.97 12.30
C ASP A 77 -18.25 -8.00 10.80
N LEU A 78 -16.95 -7.98 10.46
CA LEU A 78 -16.46 -8.15 9.09
C LEU A 78 -16.82 -9.54 8.55
N ASP A 79 -16.49 -10.60 9.28
CA ASP A 79 -16.80 -11.97 8.86
C ASP A 79 -18.31 -12.16 8.68
N GLN A 80 -19.12 -11.66 9.61
CA GLN A 80 -20.58 -11.75 9.51
C GLN A 80 -21.11 -11.01 8.28
N ALA A 81 -20.60 -9.81 8.00
CA ALA A 81 -21.02 -9.05 6.82
C ALA A 81 -20.61 -9.76 5.52
N LEU A 82 -19.42 -10.37 5.49
CA LEU A 82 -18.95 -11.10 4.33
C LEU A 82 -19.75 -12.39 4.11
N GLU A 83 -19.99 -13.18 5.15
CA GLU A 83 -20.80 -14.41 5.07
C GLU A 83 -22.24 -14.11 4.60
N GLN A 84 -22.81 -12.96 4.99
CA GLN A 84 -24.10 -12.50 4.48
C GLN A 84 -24.07 -12.21 2.98
N GLU A 85 -23.03 -11.53 2.49
CA GLU A 85 -22.89 -11.22 1.07
C GLU A 85 -22.53 -12.44 0.20
N LEU A 86 -21.84 -13.44 0.77
CA LEU A 86 -21.53 -14.70 0.09
C LEU A 86 -22.77 -15.58 -0.14
N GLY A 87 -23.78 -15.46 0.72
CA GLY A 87 -25.02 -16.24 0.61
C GLY A 87 -24.74 -17.75 0.51
N PRO A 88 -25.22 -18.46 -0.53
CA PRO A 88 -24.97 -19.89 -0.69
C PRO A 88 -23.50 -20.30 -0.78
N ALA A 89 -22.62 -19.43 -1.30
CA ALA A 89 -21.18 -19.70 -1.38
C ALA A 89 -20.52 -19.78 0.00
N ALA A 90 -21.18 -19.30 1.07
CA ALA A 90 -20.71 -19.50 2.43
C ALA A 90 -20.68 -20.99 2.87
N GLN A 91 -21.24 -21.91 2.08
CA GLN A 91 -21.11 -23.35 2.33
C GLN A 91 -19.77 -23.93 1.88
N SER A 92 -19.03 -23.25 0.99
CA SER A 92 -17.73 -23.70 0.46
C SER A 92 -16.54 -23.01 1.13
N LEU A 93 -16.75 -22.33 2.26
CA LEU A 93 -15.70 -21.65 3.02
C LEU A 93 -14.56 -22.62 3.35
N ALA A 94 -13.34 -22.13 3.17
CA ALA A 94 -12.16 -22.89 3.52
C ALA A 94 -11.99 -23.03 5.04
N GLN A 95 -11.28 -24.10 5.46
CA GLN A 95 -11.04 -24.33 6.88
C GLN A 95 -10.12 -23.24 7.43
N THR A 96 -10.14 -23.06 8.75
CA THR A 96 -9.19 -22.16 9.41
C THR A 96 -7.84 -22.87 9.55
N ILE A 97 -6.76 -22.16 9.27
CA ILE A 97 -5.39 -22.67 9.38
C ILE A 97 -4.97 -22.89 10.83
N ASP A 98 -4.02 -23.81 11.04
CA ASP A 98 -3.35 -24.02 12.32
C ASP A 98 -2.43 -22.85 12.70
N ASP A 99 -1.91 -22.91 13.92
CA ASP A 99 -1.08 -21.83 14.49
C ASP A 99 0.29 -21.70 13.84
N GLU A 100 0.87 -22.80 13.33
CA GLU A 100 2.16 -22.80 12.66
C GLU A 100 2.06 -22.07 11.31
N THR A 101 1.04 -22.42 10.54
CA THR A 101 0.70 -21.75 9.28
C THR A 101 0.36 -20.28 9.54
N PHE A 102 -0.36 -19.97 10.63
CA PHE A 102 -0.71 -18.60 10.97
C PHE A 102 0.51 -17.73 11.30
N ILE A 103 1.43 -18.16 12.17
CA ILE A 103 2.59 -17.35 12.54
C ILE A 103 3.49 -17.08 11.33
N ARG A 104 3.69 -18.08 10.47
CA ARG A 104 4.45 -17.92 9.23
C ARG A 104 3.79 -16.88 8.32
N ARG A 105 2.50 -17.03 8.03
CA ARG A 105 1.74 -16.12 7.14
C ARG A 105 1.73 -14.69 7.68
N ALA A 106 1.40 -14.52 8.96
CA ALA A 106 1.31 -13.20 9.59
C ALA A 106 2.66 -12.48 9.59
N SER A 107 3.76 -13.21 9.83
CA SER A 107 5.12 -12.64 9.79
C SER A 107 5.48 -12.17 8.38
N LEU A 108 5.30 -13.01 7.35
CA LEU A 108 5.54 -12.61 5.96
C LEU A 108 4.69 -11.41 5.52
N ASP A 109 3.40 -11.39 5.89
CA ASP A 109 2.49 -10.32 5.47
C ASP A 109 2.77 -8.98 6.15
N LEU A 110 3.15 -8.99 7.42
CA LEU A 110 3.40 -7.76 8.17
C LEU A 110 4.82 -7.27 8.04
N THR A 111 5.81 -8.15 8.13
CA THR A 111 7.23 -7.76 8.22
C THR A 111 8.05 -8.15 6.99
N GLY A 112 7.52 -9.00 6.12
CA GLY A 112 8.27 -9.53 4.98
C GLY A 112 9.39 -10.48 5.39
N GLN A 113 9.36 -10.98 6.63
CA GLN A 113 10.39 -11.84 7.20
C GLN A 113 9.74 -13.09 7.77
N LEU A 114 10.46 -14.21 7.66
CA LEU A 114 10.08 -15.45 8.32
C LEU A 114 10.36 -15.36 9.83
N PRO A 115 9.52 -15.96 10.70
CA PRO A 115 9.78 -16.01 12.12
C PRO A 115 10.94 -16.96 12.45
N GLU A 116 11.74 -16.62 13.46
CA GLU A 116 12.81 -17.49 13.96
C GLU A 116 12.25 -18.79 14.56
N PRO A 117 12.97 -19.94 14.46
CA PRO A 117 12.51 -21.23 14.98
C PRO A 117 12.04 -21.19 16.44
N ASP A 118 12.79 -20.53 17.33
CA ASP A 118 12.43 -20.41 18.75
C ASP A 118 11.11 -19.66 18.97
N LYS A 119 10.81 -18.68 18.11
CA LYS A 119 9.56 -17.92 18.16
C LYS A 119 8.37 -18.76 17.70
N ILE A 120 8.57 -19.61 16.68
CA ILE A 120 7.55 -20.57 16.24
C ILE A 120 7.24 -21.53 17.40
N GLU A 121 8.26 -22.15 17.97
CA GLU A 121 8.13 -23.08 19.10
C GLU A 121 7.40 -22.46 20.30
N ALA A 122 7.76 -21.24 20.67
CA ALA A 122 7.11 -20.51 21.76
C ALA A 122 5.62 -20.25 21.44
N PHE A 123 5.30 -19.85 20.21
CA PHE A 123 3.93 -19.56 19.78
C PHE A 123 3.04 -20.81 19.72
N LEU A 124 3.60 -21.94 19.31
CA LEU A 124 2.89 -23.23 19.29
C LEU A 124 2.60 -23.74 20.71
N LYS A 125 3.51 -23.49 21.66
CA LYS A 125 3.33 -23.86 23.08
C LYS A 125 2.33 -22.96 23.81
N ASP A 126 2.21 -21.70 23.41
CA ASP A 126 1.24 -20.77 24.00
C ASP A 126 -0.20 -21.24 23.77
N GLN A 127 -0.98 -21.40 24.85
CA GLN A 127 -2.38 -21.82 24.81
C GLN A 127 -3.35 -20.64 25.06
N SER A 128 -2.84 -19.42 25.10
CA SER A 128 -3.64 -18.21 25.33
C SER A 128 -4.64 -17.98 24.19
N THR A 129 -5.91 -17.75 24.53
CA THR A 129 -6.99 -17.54 23.54
C THR A 129 -6.79 -16.30 22.67
N GLY A 130 -5.94 -15.36 23.10
CA GLY A 130 -5.61 -14.12 22.38
C GLY A 130 -4.28 -14.13 21.64
N LYS A 131 -3.53 -15.25 21.61
CA LYS A 131 -2.14 -15.27 21.11
C LYS A 131 -1.99 -14.78 19.67
N ARG A 132 -2.94 -15.11 18.78
CA ARG A 132 -2.93 -14.65 17.38
C ARG A 132 -3.03 -13.12 17.28
N SER A 133 -3.94 -12.51 18.05
CA SER A 133 -4.07 -11.05 18.11
C SER A 133 -2.84 -10.40 18.72
N ALA A 134 -2.27 -11.00 19.78
CA ALA A 134 -1.05 -10.51 20.41
C ALA A 134 0.15 -10.54 19.45
N LEU A 135 0.29 -11.62 18.67
CA LEU A 135 1.32 -11.71 17.62
C LEU A 135 1.13 -10.64 16.54
N ILE A 136 -0.10 -10.41 16.07
CA ILE A 136 -0.40 -9.34 15.10
C ILE A 136 0.04 -7.98 15.65
N ASP A 137 -0.29 -7.69 16.91
CA ASP A 137 0.11 -6.43 17.55
C ASP A 137 1.63 -6.31 17.69
N GLU A 138 2.31 -7.38 18.12
CA GLU A 138 3.77 -7.42 18.22
C GLU A 138 4.44 -7.12 16.86
N LEU A 139 3.97 -7.78 15.79
CA LEU A 139 4.51 -7.59 14.44
C LEU A 139 4.23 -6.17 13.92
N LEU A 140 3.03 -5.61 14.16
CA LEU A 140 2.69 -4.24 13.76
C LEU A 140 3.49 -3.16 14.51
N GLU A 141 3.99 -3.45 15.70
CA GLU A 141 4.86 -2.55 16.46
C GLU A 141 6.36 -2.77 16.16
N SER A 142 6.71 -3.77 15.36
CA SER A 142 8.09 -4.01 14.94
C SER A 142 8.57 -2.99 13.89
N PRO A 143 9.86 -2.61 13.89
CA PRO A 143 10.42 -1.76 12.83
C PRO A 143 10.31 -2.36 11.43
N ALA A 144 10.32 -3.70 11.33
CA ALA A 144 10.22 -4.44 10.08
C ALA A 144 8.85 -4.24 9.41
N TYR A 145 7.77 -4.03 10.18
CA TYR A 145 6.47 -3.65 9.63
C TYR A 145 6.56 -2.36 8.80
N GLY A 146 7.11 -1.29 9.40
CA GLY A 146 7.26 -0.03 8.69
C GLY A 146 8.13 -0.17 7.45
N ARG A 147 9.23 -0.94 7.54
CA ARG A 147 10.14 -1.18 6.39
C ARG A 147 9.45 -1.90 5.23
N LYS A 148 8.74 -3.01 5.51
CA LYS A 148 8.04 -3.79 4.50
C LYS A 148 6.98 -2.97 3.77
N TRP A 149 6.15 -2.24 4.52
CA TRP A 149 5.09 -1.45 3.91
C TRP A 149 5.62 -0.18 3.25
N ALA A 150 6.75 0.37 3.70
CA ALA A 150 7.45 1.42 2.97
C ALA A 150 7.95 0.94 1.60
N ARG A 151 8.62 -0.22 1.52
CA ARG A 151 9.04 -0.83 0.24
C ARG A 151 7.88 -1.03 -0.71
N TYR A 152 6.77 -1.56 -0.19
CA TYR A 152 5.53 -1.72 -0.95
C TYR A 152 5.06 -0.40 -1.57
N TRP A 153 4.91 0.65 -0.78
CA TRP A 153 4.40 1.94 -1.26
C TRP A 153 5.41 2.69 -2.14
N THR A 154 6.72 2.54 -1.90
CA THR A 154 7.77 3.02 -2.80
C THR A 154 7.67 2.33 -4.16
N SER A 155 7.49 1.01 -4.19
CA SER A 155 7.25 0.26 -5.44
C SER A 155 5.99 0.76 -6.15
N VAL A 156 4.87 0.93 -5.44
CA VAL A 156 3.62 1.49 -6.01
C VAL A 156 3.85 2.86 -6.68
N ILE A 157 4.65 3.75 -6.07
CA ILE A 157 4.93 5.10 -6.58
C ILE A 157 5.87 5.06 -7.79
N PHE A 158 6.90 4.21 -7.75
CA PHE A 158 7.95 4.18 -8.76
C PHE A 158 7.72 3.21 -9.92
N TYR A 159 6.74 2.31 -9.83
CA TYR A 159 6.52 1.26 -10.82
C TYR A 159 6.35 1.79 -12.26
N GLU A 160 5.52 2.82 -12.45
CA GLU A 160 5.30 3.47 -13.75
C GLU A 160 6.17 4.72 -13.96
N SER A 161 7.12 5.00 -13.06
CA SER A 161 7.89 6.23 -13.11
C SER A 161 9.01 6.14 -14.16
N GLU A 162 8.96 7.04 -15.14
CA GLU A 162 10.05 7.26 -16.11
C GLU A 162 11.03 8.35 -15.65
N ALA A 163 10.96 8.77 -14.38
CA ALA A 163 11.77 9.86 -13.89
C ALA A 163 13.26 9.57 -14.02
N ASN A 164 14.02 10.62 -14.36
CA ASN A 164 15.47 10.52 -14.39
C ASN A 164 16.01 10.09 -13.02
N LYS A 165 16.69 8.95 -12.97
CA LYS A 165 17.28 8.33 -11.76
C LYS A 165 18.20 9.26 -10.95
N ARG A 166 18.77 10.32 -11.57
CA ARG A 166 19.58 11.34 -10.88
C ARG A 166 18.77 12.40 -10.15
N ARG A 167 17.45 12.45 -10.36
CA ARG A 167 16.53 13.45 -9.78
C ARG A 167 15.66 12.89 -8.67
N VAL A 168 15.74 11.59 -8.43
CA VAL A 168 14.91 10.87 -7.47
C VAL A 168 15.82 10.12 -6.51
N ASP A 169 15.30 9.89 -5.31
CA ASP A 169 15.89 9.06 -4.27
C ASP A 169 14.77 8.18 -3.67
N PRO A 170 14.50 7.01 -4.29
CA PRO A 170 13.51 6.08 -3.77
C PRO A 170 13.82 5.62 -2.33
N GLN A 171 15.10 5.59 -1.92
CA GLN A 171 15.49 5.19 -0.58
C GLN A 171 15.08 6.24 0.46
N ALA A 172 15.27 7.52 0.18
CA ALA A 172 14.81 8.60 1.05
C ALA A 172 13.28 8.57 1.24
N LEU A 173 12.52 8.23 0.19
CA LEU A 173 11.07 8.02 0.29
C LEU A 173 10.75 6.82 1.19
N GLU A 174 11.41 5.69 0.96
CA GLU A 174 11.21 4.48 1.73
C GLU A 174 11.52 4.69 3.22
N ASP A 175 12.65 5.32 3.55
CA ASP A 175 13.03 5.61 4.93
C ASP A 175 12.01 6.50 5.64
N TRP A 176 11.55 7.55 4.95
CA TRP A 176 10.52 8.43 5.48
C TRP A 176 9.18 7.71 5.68
N LEU A 177 8.75 6.87 4.72
CA LEU A 177 7.54 6.06 4.84
C LEU A 177 7.65 5.05 5.99
N ALA A 178 8.80 4.41 6.16
CA ALA A 178 9.03 3.43 7.22
C ALA A 178 8.91 4.10 8.59
N GLU A 179 9.48 5.29 8.74
CA GLU A 179 9.31 6.12 9.94
C GLU A 179 7.83 6.46 10.18
N GLN A 180 7.10 6.86 9.14
CA GLN A 180 5.68 7.23 9.27
C GLN A 180 4.81 6.03 9.70
N PHE A 181 4.97 4.87 9.06
CA PHE A 181 4.22 3.67 9.42
C PHE A 181 4.51 3.19 10.84
N ASN A 182 5.78 3.21 11.25
CA ASN A 182 6.17 2.81 12.62
C ASN A 182 5.61 3.76 13.68
N LYS A 183 5.53 5.07 13.38
CA LYS A 183 4.89 6.07 14.25
C LYS A 183 3.35 5.97 14.28
N GLY A 184 2.75 5.11 13.47
CA GLY A 184 1.29 5.04 13.33
C GLY A 184 0.71 6.30 12.67
N ALA A 185 1.47 6.92 11.75
CA ALA A 185 0.98 8.09 11.03
C ALA A 185 -0.27 7.73 10.20
N PRO A 186 -1.35 8.53 10.30
CA PRO A 186 -2.54 8.38 9.47
C PRO A 186 -2.26 8.41 7.96
N TRP A 187 -3.04 7.64 7.18
CA TRP A 187 -2.88 7.60 5.73
C TRP A 187 -3.21 8.94 5.04
N ASP A 188 -4.14 9.73 5.59
CA ASP A 188 -4.42 11.08 5.11
C ASP A 188 -3.23 12.02 5.32
N TYR A 189 -2.55 11.94 6.46
CA TYR A 189 -1.31 12.67 6.73
C TYR A 189 -0.23 12.32 5.70
N ILE A 190 0.04 11.03 5.49
CA ILE A 190 1.04 10.55 4.52
C ILE A 190 0.71 11.10 3.12
N THR A 191 -0.54 10.93 2.70
CA THR A 191 -1.03 11.40 1.40
C THR A 191 -0.81 12.91 1.20
N VAL A 192 -1.13 13.72 2.21
CA VAL A 192 -0.97 15.17 2.15
C VAL A 192 0.50 15.53 1.98
N MET A 193 1.38 14.89 2.75
CA MET A 193 2.81 15.13 2.67
C MET A 193 3.37 14.86 1.26
N LEU A 194 2.92 13.78 0.62
CA LEU A 194 3.33 13.42 -0.74
C LEU A 194 2.77 14.40 -1.79
N ILE A 195 1.44 14.56 -1.86
CA ILE A 195 0.76 15.35 -2.90
C ILE A 195 1.10 16.85 -2.81
N SER A 196 1.26 17.36 -1.58
CA SER A 196 1.57 18.78 -1.36
C SER A 196 3.06 19.10 -1.39
N ALA A 197 3.92 18.12 -1.65
CA ALA A 197 5.35 18.34 -1.76
C ALA A 197 5.69 19.34 -2.88
N THR A 198 6.75 20.10 -2.65
CA THR A 198 7.22 21.19 -3.52
C THR A 198 8.75 21.16 -3.54
N PRO A 199 9.36 20.19 -4.25
CA PRO A 199 10.82 20.09 -4.35
C PRO A 199 11.42 21.36 -4.94
N GLU A 200 12.50 21.83 -4.33
CA GLU A 200 13.26 22.99 -4.79
C GLU A 200 14.67 22.57 -5.20
N ARG A 201 15.07 22.91 -6.42
CA ARG A 201 16.41 22.59 -6.92
C ARG A 201 17.44 23.54 -6.31
N ASN A 202 18.43 22.99 -5.62
CA ASN A 202 19.61 23.73 -5.21
C ASN A 202 20.56 23.91 -6.41
N LYS A 203 20.62 25.12 -6.96
CA LYS A 203 21.47 25.41 -8.13
C LYS A 203 22.97 25.38 -7.82
N ALA A 204 23.37 25.48 -6.56
CA ALA A 204 24.77 25.48 -6.15
C ALA A 204 25.36 24.06 -6.08
N LYS A 205 24.51 23.03 -5.95
CA LYS A 205 24.92 21.62 -5.92
C LYS A 205 24.45 20.92 -7.19
N ARG A 206 25.35 20.17 -7.81
CA ARG A 206 25.00 19.33 -8.96
C ARG A 206 24.04 18.24 -8.49
N ASP A 207 23.03 17.95 -9.30
CA ASP A 207 22.07 16.88 -9.10
C ASP A 207 21.30 16.94 -7.76
N ASP A 208 21.14 18.14 -7.17
CA ASP A 208 20.35 18.39 -5.96
C ASP A 208 18.99 19.02 -6.32
N TYR A 209 17.95 18.21 -6.27
CA TYR A 209 16.55 18.51 -6.55
C TYR A 209 15.67 18.47 -5.29
N GLY A 210 16.27 18.39 -4.09
CA GLY A 210 15.58 18.17 -2.83
C GLY A 210 15.05 16.74 -2.65
N GLN A 211 15.63 15.75 -3.34
CA GLN A 211 15.21 14.35 -3.28
C GLN A 211 15.56 13.66 -1.95
N ASP A 212 16.42 14.24 -1.13
CA ASP A 212 16.76 13.77 0.23
C ASP A 212 15.59 13.88 1.20
N PHE A 213 14.65 14.81 0.95
CA PHE A 213 13.39 14.86 1.68
C PHE A 213 12.40 13.87 1.08
N GLY A 214 12.18 12.73 1.75
CA GLY A 214 11.35 11.61 1.29
C GLY A 214 10.09 11.99 0.50
N PRO A 215 9.19 12.85 1.03
CA PRO A 215 7.95 13.21 0.33
C PRO A 215 8.13 13.89 -1.03
N ASN A 216 9.25 14.58 -1.28
CA ASN A 216 9.53 15.18 -2.58
C ASN A 216 9.61 14.15 -3.70
N ASN A 217 9.95 12.90 -3.39
CA ASN A 217 10.11 11.85 -4.37
C ASN A 217 8.82 11.43 -5.06
N PHE A 218 7.64 11.64 -4.47
CA PHE A 218 6.38 11.46 -5.20
C PHE A 218 6.28 12.45 -6.38
N VAL A 219 6.62 13.72 -6.13
CA VAL A 219 6.57 14.76 -7.17
C VAL A 219 7.69 14.58 -8.19
N LEU A 220 8.89 14.18 -7.73
CA LEU A 220 10.05 13.95 -8.58
C LEU A 220 9.89 12.68 -9.44
N ALA A 221 9.22 11.63 -8.93
CA ALA A 221 8.83 10.45 -9.70
C ALA A 221 7.86 10.79 -10.84
N CYS A 222 7.07 11.85 -10.69
CA CYS A 222 6.21 12.40 -11.75
C CYS A 222 6.93 13.46 -12.62
N GLU A 223 8.25 13.62 -12.47
CA GLU A 223 9.06 14.70 -13.09
C GLU A 223 8.50 16.12 -12.88
N ASN A 224 7.71 16.32 -11.83
CA ASN A 224 6.92 17.54 -11.57
C ASN A 224 6.00 17.95 -12.74
N LYS A 225 5.64 17.00 -13.63
CA LYS A 225 4.67 17.20 -14.72
C LYS A 225 3.25 17.21 -14.13
N SER A 226 2.47 18.25 -14.43
CA SER A 226 1.12 18.41 -13.85
C SER A 226 0.15 17.30 -14.25
N THR A 227 0.28 16.74 -15.47
CA THR A 227 -0.56 15.64 -15.95
C THR A 227 -0.18 14.32 -15.30
N GLU A 228 1.11 14.01 -15.18
CA GLU A 228 1.58 12.81 -14.47
C GLU A 228 1.20 12.85 -12.98
N LEU A 229 1.34 14.01 -12.32
CA LEU A 229 0.88 14.20 -10.94
C LEU A 229 -0.62 13.93 -10.77
N ALA A 230 -1.45 14.39 -11.71
CA ALA A 230 -2.89 14.12 -11.70
C ALA A 230 -3.19 12.64 -11.87
N SER A 231 -2.54 11.99 -12.85
CA SER A 231 -2.66 10.56 -13.12
C SER A 231 -2.28 9.72 -11.90
N GLN A 232 -1.07 9.92 -11.36
CA GLN A 232 -0.58 9.16 -10.21
C GLN A 232 -1.37 9.47 -8.94
N THR A 233 -1.84 10.70 -8.75
CA THR A 233 -2.72 11.03 -7.62
C THR A 233 -4.03 10.25 -7.68
N ALA A 234 -4.64 10.17 -8.87
CA ALA A 234 -5.87 9.42 -9.07
C ALA A 234 -5.66 7.92 -8.90
N ARG A 235 -4.64 7.36 -9.54
CA ARG A 235 -4.32 5.94 -9.45
C ARG A 235 -4.00 5.50 -8.03
N ILE A 236 -3.06 6.18 -7.36
CA ILE A 236 -2.54 5.73 -6.07
C ILE A 236 -3.51 6.00 -4.94
N PHE A 237 -4.14 7.19 -4.89
CA PHE A 237 -4.93 7.63 -3.74
C PHE A 237 -6.44 7.60 -3.99
N MET A 238 -6.91 7.39 -5.21
CA MET A 238 -8.33 7.17 -5.50
C MET A 238 -8.59 5.79 -6.08
N GLY A 239 -7.56 5.03 -6.48
CA GLY A 239 -7.71 3.77 -7.18
C GLY A 239 -8.28 3.96 -8.59
N ILE A 240 -8.27 5.18 -9.14
CA ILE A 240 -8.90 5.50 -10.44
C ILE A 240 -7.82 5.60 -11.52
N SER A 241 -7.93 4.77 -12.56
CA SER A 241 -7.15 4.95 -13.79
C SER A 241 -7.82 5.99 -14.70
N ILE A 242 -7.34 7.23 -14.63
CA ILE A 242 -7.86 8.34 -15.46
C ILE A 242 -6.87 8.78 -16.55
N LYS A 243 -5.72 8.11 -16.70
CA LYS A 243 -4.63 8.54 -17.60
C LYS A 243 -5.04 8.61 -19.07
N CYS A 244 -5.87 7.68 -19.54
CA CYS A 244 -6.39 7.72 -20.92
C CYS A 244 -7.16 9.02 -21.22
N ALA A 245 -7.75 9.64 -20.18
CA ALA A 245 -8.45 10.90 -20.31
C ALA A 245 -7.53 12.11 -20.59
N GLU A 246 -6.21 11.95 -20.60
CA GLU A 246 -5.27 13.03 -20.96
C GLU A 246 -5.43 13.48 -22.43
N CYS A 247 -5.58 12.50 -23.34
CA CYS A 247 -5.56 12.76 -24.78
C CYS A 247 -6.97 12.80 -25.40
N HIS A 248 -7.89 12.01 -24.88
CA HIS A 248 -9.27 11.87 -25.38
C HIS A 248 -10.22 11.53 -24.24
N ASP A 249 -11.54 11.56 -24.42
CA ASP A 249 -12.46 11.01 -23.40
C ASP A 249 -12.17 9.53 -23.16
N HIS A 250 -12.26 9.06 -21.91
CA HIS A 250 -11.92 7.67 -21.58
C HIS A 250 -12.79 6.68 -22.40
N PRO A 251 -12.19 5.64 -23.00
CA PRO A 251 -12.90 4.80 -23.97
C PRO A 251 -13.87 3.79 -23.32
N PHE A 252 -13.63 3.46 -22.06
CA PHE A 252 -14.37 2.42 -21.32
C PHE A 252 -14.94 2.90 -19.98
N ASP A 253 -14.89 4.21 -19.72
CA ASP A 253 -15.38 4.82 -18.48
C ASP A 253 -15.87 6.25 -18.80
N ASN A 254 -16.62 6.87 -17.91
CA ASN A 254 -17.27 8.16 -18.13
C ASN A 254 -16.36 9.38 -17.88
N TRP A 255 -15.06 9.17 -17.70
CA TRP A 255 -14.11 10.26 -17.48
C TRP A 255 -13.89 11.09 -18.74
N LYS A 256 -14.14 12.39 -18.62
CA LYS A 256 -13.95 13.36 -19.68
C LYS A 256 -12.53 13.90 -19.68
N ARG A 257 -12.05 14.22 -20.87
CA ARG A 257 -10.75 14.86 -21.06
C ARG A 257 -10.61 16.14 -20.26
N GLU A 258 -11.66 16.96 -20.25
CA GLU A 258 -11.70 18.19 -19.46
C GLU A 258 -11.50 17.92 -17.97
N GLN A 259 -12.12 16.87 -17.41
CA GLN A 259 -12.00 16.53 -15.98
C GLN A 259 -10.57 16.12 -15.60
N PHE A 260 -9.87 15.40 -16.48
CA PHE A 260 -8.44 15.10 -16.27
C PHE A 260 -7.61 16.38 -16.18
N HIS A 261 -7.83 17.30 -17.11
CA HIS A 261 -7.10 18.57 -17.17
C HIS A 261 -7.49 19.53 -16.04
N GLU A 262 -8.73 19.48 -15.55
CA GLU A 262 -9.18 20.18 -14.35
C GLU A 262 -8.43 19.67 -13.10
N LEU A 263 -8.16 18.35 -13.00
CA LEU A 263 -7.35 17.79 -11.93
C LEU A 263 -5.87 18.19 -12.07
N ALA A 264 -5.31 18.13 -13.29
CA ALA A 264 -3.94 18.56 -13.58
C ALA A 264 -3.70 20.04 -13.24
N ALA A 265 -4.70 20.89 -13.43
CA ALA A 265 -4.60 22.33 -13.15
C ALA A 265 -4.29 22.66 -11.68
N PHE A 266 -4.59 21.77 -10.73
CA PHE A 266 -4.19 22.00 -9.33
C PHE A 266 -2.67 21.96 -9.13
N PHE A 267 -1.97 21.09 -9.87
CA PHE A 267 -0.54 20.86 -9.73
C PHE A 267 0.32 21.87 -10.48
N HIS A 268 -0.28 22.60 -11.42
CA HIS A 268 0.43 23.58 -12.22
C HIS A 268 0.75 24.84 -11.41
N PRO A 269 1.97 25.42 -11.50
CA PRO A 269 2.35 26.60 -10.71
C PRO A 269 1.56 27.87 -11.08
N TYR A 270 1.18 28.00 -12.35
CA TYR A 270 0.53 29.19 -12.91
C TYR A 270 -0.82 28.84 -13.55
N THR A 271 -1.29 29.66 -14.49
CA THR A 271 -2.44 29.35 -15.33
C THR A 271 -2.20 28.08 -16.13
N TYR A 272 -2.98 27.04 -15.87
CA TYR A 272 -2.91 25.80 -16.63
C TYR A 272 -3.65 25.94 -17.96
N LYS A 273 -3.05 25.36 -19.00
CA LYS A 273 -3.59 25.37 -20.36
C LYS A 273 -3.63 23.95 -20.90
N MET A 274 -4.81 23.51 -21.29
CA MET A 274 -5.04 22.24 -21.96
C MET A 274 -4.81 22.43 -23.47
N PRO A 275 -3.94 21.63 -24.12
CA PRO A 275 -3.79 21.66 -25.57
C PRO A 275 -5.07 21.18 -26.27
N ASP A 276 -5.35 21.65 -27.48
CA ASP A 276 -6.39 21.06 -28.32
C ASP A 276 -5.98 19.63 -28.75
N GLN A 277 -6.98 18.78 -29.00
CA GLN A 277 -6.76 17.39 -29.37
C GLN A 277 -6.13 17.24 -30.76
N THR A 278 -6.43 18.16 -31.68
CA THR A 278 -6.03 18.10 -33.08
C THR A 278 -4.86 19.03 -33.40
N ASP A 279 -4.79 20.20 -32.76
CA ASP A 279 -3.67 21.14 -32.89
C ASP A 279 -3.12 21.55 -31.50
N PRO A 280 -2.02 20.94 -31.04
CA PRO A 280 -1.41 21.27 -29.74
C PRO A 280 -1.00 22.74 -29.55
N LYS A 281 -0.93 23.54 -30.63
CA LYS A 281 -0.67 24.99 -30.55
C LYS A 281 -1.88 25.76 -30.05
N VAL A 282 -3.08 25.24 -30.30
CA VAL A 282 -4.33 25.78 -29.74
C VAL A 282 -4.42 25.31 -28.30
N GLN A 283 -4.69 26.23 -27.39
CA GLN A 283 -4.69 25.96 -25.95
C GLN A 283 -5.83 26.66 -25.25
N THR A 284 -6.54 25.91 -24.40
CA THR A 284 -7.67 26.41 -23.61
C THR A 284 -7.27 26.52 -22.15
N VAL A 285 -7.57 27.65 -21.52
CA VAL A 285 -7.35 27.82 -20.07
C VAL A 285 -8.34 26.94 -19.31
N VAL A 286 -7.83 26.09 -18.42
CA VAL A 286 -8.64 25.21 -17.59
C VAL A 286 -8.42 25.59 -16.13
N GLN A 287 -9.52 25.67 -15.37
CA GLN A 287 -9.49 26.00 -13.95
C GLN A 287 -9.42 24.73 -13.11
N PRO A 288 -8.73 24.75 -11.95
CA PRO A 288 -8.67 23.59 -11.07
C PRO A 288 -10.06 23.22 -10.56
N ARG A 289 -10.44 21.96 -10.76
CA ARG A 289 -11.68 21.38 -10.25
C ARG A 289 -11.48 19.90 -9.97
N PHE A 290 -11.82 19.48 -8.76
CA PHE A 290 -11.71 18.10 -8.34
C PHE A 290 -12.77 17.25 -9.05
N LEU A 291 -12.57 15.93 -9.09
CA LEU A 291 -13.45 15.02 -9.84
C LEU A 291 -14.91 15.02 -9.33
N LEU A 292 -15.15 15.40 -8.07
CA LEU A 292 -16.49 15.57 -7.48
C LEU A 292 -17.03 17.00 -7.56
N GLY A 293 -16.29 17.90 -8.21
CA GLY A 293 -16.70 19.24 -8.57
C GLY A 293 -16.20 20.35 -7.65
N GLU A 294 -15.49 20.04 -6.57
CA GLU A 294 -14.88 21.02 -5.66
C GLU A 294 -13.86 21.88 -6.39
N LYS A 295 -13.79 23.16 -6.02
CA LYS A 295 -12.85 24.12 -6.59
C LYS A 295 -12.03 24.74 -5.47
N PRO A 296 -10.72 24.93 -5.64
CA PRO A 296 -9.94 25.74 -4.70
C PRO A 296 -10.39 27.20 -4.81
N HIS A 297 -10.10 27.98 -3.78
CA HIS A 297 -10.34 29.42 -3.86
C HIS A 297 -9.45 30.05 -4.95
N GLU A 298 -10.00 30.92 -5.80
CA GLU A 298 -9.34 31.46 -7.01
C GLU A 298 -7.97 32.09 -6.75
N LYS A 299 -7.79 32.70 -5.56
CA LYS A 299 -6.54 33.35 -5.13
C LYS A 299 -5.51 32.41 -4.49
N MET A 300 -5.78 31.10 -4.39
CA MET A 300 -4.83 30.15 -3.81
C MET A 300 -3.61 30.00 -4.72
N LYS A 301 -2.42 30.12 -4.11
CA LYS A 301 -1.14 29.78 -4.76
C LYS A 301 -1.01 28.27 -4.96
N ALA A 302 -0.09 27.85 -5.83
CA ALA A 302 0.05 26.47 -6.25
C ALA A 302 0.30 25.47 -5.11
N ASP A 303 1.13 25.86 -4.13
CA ASP A 303 1.38 25.11 -2.90
C ASP A 303 0.08 24.89 -2.10
N ALA A 304 -0.71 25.95 -1.89
CA ALA A 304 -2.00 25.86 -1.22
C ALA A 304 -3.04 25.09 -2.03
N ARG A 305 -3.01 25.16 -3.37
CA ARG A 305 -3.86 24.35 -4.26
C ARG A 305 -3.56 22.86 -4.10
N ARG A 306 -2.28 22.46 -4.03
CA ARG A 306 -1.94 21.04 -3.79
C ARG A 306 -2.43 20.54 -2.43
N VAL A 307 -2.34 21.36 -1.37
CA VAL A 307 -2.94 21.02 -0.06
C VAL A 307 -4.46 20.88 -0.14
N SER A 308 -5.13 21.72 -0.94
CA SER A 308 -6.59 21.62 -1.11
C SER A 308 -7.04 20.30 -1.75
N ILE A 309 -6.28 19.75 -2.71
CA ILE A 309 -6.55 18.41 -3.28
C ILE A 309 -6.54 17.36 -2.17
N ALA A 310 -5.48 17.37 -1.36
CA ALA A 310 -5.33 16.36 -0.31
C ALA A 310 -6.46 16.43 0.73
N ALA A 311 -6.97 17.64 1.01
CA ALA A 311 -8.16 17.80 1.82
C ALA A 311 -9.46 17.32 1.13
N PHE A 312 -9.61 17.53 -0.18
CA PHE A 312 -10.74 16.99 -0.96
C PHE A 312 -10.70 15.46 -1.06
N LEU A 313 -9.50 14.87 -1.08
CA LEU A 313 -9.30 13.42 -1.01
C LEU A 313 -9.78 12.87 0.33
N ALA A 314 -9.20 13.35 1.43
CA ALA A 314 -9.41 12.76 2.74
C ALA A 314 -10.74 13.15 3.39
N TYR A 315 -11.17 14.41 3.25
CA TYR A 315 -12.20 14.99 4.12
C TYR A 315 -13.52 15.32 3.43
N ASN A 316 -13.61 15.19 2.12
CA ASN A 316 -14.90 15.30 1.43
C ASN A 316 -15.79 14.10 1.80
N PRO A 317 -16.99 14.29 2.39
CA PRO A 317 -17.87 13.17 2.76
C PRO A 317 -18.45 12.43 1.55
N LYS A 318 -18.46 13.06 0.36
CA LYS A 318 -18.90 12.41 -0.89
C LYS A 318 -17.81 11.58 -1.54
N ASN A 319 -16.55 11.78 -1.14
CA ASN A 319 -15.43 11.02 -1.66
C ASN A 319 -15.28 9.70 -0.90
N TYR A 320 -15.65 8.60 -1.56
CA TYR A 320 -15.43 7.25 -1.07
C TYR A 320 -14.13 6.62 -1.61
N TRP A 321 -13.56 7.17 -2.68
CA TRP A 321 -12.42 6.60 -3.37
C TRP A 321 -11.19 6.52 -2.49
N PHE A 322 -10.92 7.57 -1.71
CA PHE A 322 -9.71 7.64 -0.87
C PHE A 322 -9.59 6.48 0.13
N ALA A 323 -10.64 6.24 0.91
CA ALA A 323 -10.65 5.16 1.89
C ALA A 323 -10.76 3.78 1.23
N ARG A 324 -11.56 3.64 0.16
CA ARG A 324 -11.71 2.36 -0.54
C ARG A 324 -10.43 1.92 -1.22
N ALA A 325 -9.72 2.83 -1.90
CA ALA A 325 -8.48 2.52 -2.59
C ALA A 325 -7.44 1.94 -1.64
N TYR A 326 -7.26 2.55 -0.46
CA TYR A 326 -6.36 2.01 0.55
C TYR A 326 -6.81 0.64 1.05
N VAL A 327 -8.08 0.51 1.46
CA VAL A 327 -8.64 -0.73 2.01
C VAL A 327 -8.55 -1.88 1.00
N ASN A 328 -8.95 -1.64 -0.25
CA ASN A 328 -8.92 -2.65 -1.30
C ASN A 328 -7.49 -3.10 -1.58
N ARG A 329 -6.54 -2.16 -1.65
CA ARG A 329 -5.13 -2.49 -1.88
C ARG A 329 -4.53 -3.34 -0.76
N ILE A 330 -4.78 -2.99 0.51
CA ILE A 330 -4.33 -3.80 1.64
C ILE A 330 -5.03 -5.17 1.66
N TRP A 331 -6.33 -5.20 1.35
CA TRP A 331 -7.09 -6.44 1.25
C TRP A 331 -6.54 -7.36 0.16
N SER A 332 -6.29 -6.85 -1.05
CA SER A 332 -5.69 -7.60 -2.15
C SER A 332 -4.33 -8.17 -1.79
N GLU A 333 -3.48 -7.41 -1.08
CA GLU A 333 -2.17 -7.92 -0.66
C GLU A 333 -2.26 -9.05 0.38
N LEU A 334 -3.25 -9.03 1.27
CA LEU A 334 -3.40 -10.01 2.36
C LEU A 334 -4.24 -11.24 1.97
N ILE A 335 -5.30 -11.03 1.18
CA ILE A 335 -6.27 -12.05 0.78
C ILE A 335 -5.94 -12.63 -0.61
N GLY A 336 -5.19 -11.88 -1.42
CA GLY A 336 -4.72 -12.24 -2.76
C GLY A 336 -5.59 -11.69 -3.90
N ASP A 337 -6.89 -11.49 -3.67
CA ASP A 337 -7.81 -10.81 -4.60
C ASP A 337 -8.44 -9.56 -3.96
N GLY A 338 -8.80 -8.57 -4.77
CA GLY A 338 -9.54 -7.37 -4.35
C GLY A 338 -11.05 -7.48 -4.52
N PHE A 339 -11.78 -6.53 -3.95
CA PHE A 339 -13.21 -6.31 -4.27
C PHE A 339 -13.41 -5.77 -5.69
N TYR A 340 -12.34 -5.29 -6.29
CA TYR A 340 -12.16 -4.81 -7.66
C TYR A 340 -10.63 -4.74 -7.92
N ASP A 341 -10.21 -4.65 -9.18
CA ASP A 341 -8.78 -4.49 -9.51
C ASP A 341 -8.22 -3.20 -8.89
N VAL A 342 -7.04 -3.29 -8.27
CA VAL A 342 -6.49 -2.27 -7.34
C VAL A 342 -6.56 -0.82 -7.86
N ASP A 343 -6.32 -0.61 -9.16
CA ASP A 343 -6.25 0.71 -9.81
C ASP A 343 -7.38 0.96 -10.82
N SER A 344 -8.44 0.14 -10.80
CA SER A 344 -9.57 0.19 -11.73
C SER A 344 -10.87 0.60 -11.07
N LEU A 345 -10.82 1.38 -9.99
CA LEU A 345 -12.00 2.00 -9.40
C LEU A 345 -12.48 3.12 -10.33
N GLY A 346 -13.63 2.95 -10.94
CA GLY A 346 -14.33 3.95 -11.75
C GLY A 346 -15.73 4.22 -11.18
N PRO A 347 -16.45 5.25 -11.68
CA PRO A 347 -17.86 5.45 -11.44
C PRO A 347 -18.69 4.21 -11.80
N ASP A 348 -18.30 3.52 -12.87
CA ASP A 348 -19.03 2.39 -13.46
C ASP A 348 -18.42 1.02 -13.11
N SER A 349 -17.30 0.98 -12.38
CA SER A 349 -16.65 -0.29 -12.04
C SER A 349 -17.52 -1.14 -11.12
N GLU A 350 -17.62 -2.43 -11.47
CA GLU A 350 -18.22 -3.41 -10.59
C GLU A 350 -17.35 -3.59 -9.35
N VAL A 351 -18.02 -3.62 -8.19
CA VAL A 351 -17.37 -3.83 -6.90
C VAL A 351 -18.07 -5.01 -6.27
N VAL A 352 -17.37 -6.13 -6.17
CA VAL A 352 -17.88 -7.35 -5.55
C VAL A 352 -18.03 -7.10 -4.04
N HIS A 353 -19.08 -7.64 -3.42
CA HIS A 353 -19.39 -7.45 -2.00
C HIS A 353 -19.31 -5.99 -1.53
N LYS A 354 -19.78 -5.05 -2.37
CA LYS A 354 -19.72 -3.60 -2.15
C LYS A 354 -20.12 -3.13 -0.74
N PRO A 355 -21.15 -3.69 -0.07
CA PRO A 355 -21.47 -3.35 1.31
C PRO A 355 -20.32 -3.58 2.30
N VAL A 356 -19.53 -4.63 2.13
CA VAL A 356 -18.39 -4.98 3.00
C VAL A 356 -17.28 -3.95 2.87
N VAL A 357 -16.74 -3.71 1.67
CA VAL A 357 -15.67 -2.73 1.46
C VAL A 357 -16.10 -1.32 1.84
N ASN A 358 -17.37 -0.96 1.64
CA ASN A 358 -17.93 0.32 2.09
C ASN A 358 -17.90 0.46 3.60
N ARG A 359 -18.25 -0.61 4.32
CA ARG A 359 -18.28 -0.60 5.79
C ARG A 359 -16.87 -0.54 6.36
N ILE A 360 -15.91 -1.25 5.78
CA ILE A 360 -14.50 -1.14 6.16
C ILE A 360 -13.98 0.29 5.90
N ALA A 361 -14.17 0.81 4.68
CA ALA A 361 -13.69 2.15 4.29
C ALA A 361 -14.31 3.28 5.13
N ALA A 362 -15.60 3.18 5.46
CA ALA A 362 -16.25 4.13 6.36
C ALA A 362 -15.63 4.08 7.77
N ASN A 363 -15.39 2.88 8.31
CA ASN A 363 -14.75 2.74 9.62
C ASN A 363 -13.28 3.17 9.61
N PHE A 364 -12.53 2.90 8.54
CA PHE A 364 -11.15 3.39 8.37
C PHE A 364 -11.09 4.91 8.51
N ARG A 365 -12.03 5.62 7.87
CA ARG A 365 -12.18 7.08 8.03
C ARG A 365 -12.54 7.50 9.46
N TYR A 366 -13.41 6.76 10.15
CA TYR A 366 -13.74 7.04 11.56
C TYR A 366 -12.60 6.72 12.54
N LYS A 367 -11.67 5.85 12.13
CA LYS A 367 -10.44 5.51 12.85
C LYS A 367 -9.27 6.40 12.42
N ASP A 368 -9.58 7.63 12.00
CA ASP A 368 -8.60 8.63 11.61
C ASP A 368 -7.62 8.13 10.54
N PHE A 369 -8.08 7.26 9.63
CA PHE A 369 -7.26 6.65 8.59
C PHE A 369 -6.03 5.91 9.12
N ASP A 370 -6.11 5.28 10.31
CA ASP A 370 -5.05 4.47 10.90
C ASP A 370 -4.73 3.21 10.08
N PRO A 371 -3.55 3.13 9.42
CA PRO A 371 -3.10 1.95 8.69
C PRO A 371 -3.15 0.66 9.51
N LYS A 372 -2.66 0.70 10.76
CA LYS A 372 -2.55 -0.48 11.63
C LYS A 372 -3.92 -1.02 12.00
N TRP A 373 -4.94 -0.17 12.10
CA TRP A 373 -6.31 -0.62 12.32
C TRP A 373 -6.84 -1.50 11.17
N VAL A 374 -6.52 -1.18 9.92
CA VAL A 374 -6.93 -1.99 8.75
C VAL A 374 -6.29 -3.37 8.82
N PHE A 375 -4.98 -3.44 9.12
CA PHE A 375 -4.28 -4.71 9.33
C PHE A 375 -4.90 -5.54 10.44
N ARG A 376 -5.13 -4.96 11.62
CA ARG A 376 -5.75 -5.65 12.75
C ARG A 376 -7.13 -6.18 12.40
N LEU A 377 -7.95 -5.38 11.71
CA LEU A 377 -9.30 -5.78 11.32
C LEU A 377 -9.26 -7.01 10.40
N ILE A 378 -8.45 -6.96 9.35
CA ILE A 378 -8.38 -8.04 8.35
C ILE A 378 -7.71 -9.28 8.96
N MET A 379 -6.57 -9.15 9.63
CA MET A 379 -5.80 -10.31 10.08
C MET A 379 -6.43 -11.07 11.26
N ASN A 380 -7.25 -10.39 12.08
CA ASN A 380 -8.04 -11.06 13.12
C ASN A 380 -9.36 -11.67 12.58
N SER A 381 -9.68 -11.51 11.29
CA SER A 381 -10.90 -12.09 10.70
C SER A 381 -10.71 -13.57 10.35
N ARG A 382 -11.82 -14.31 10.29
CA ARG A 382 -11.83 -15.69 9.80
C ARG A 382 -11.33 -15.75 8.37
N ILE A 383 -11.75 -14.84 7.48
CA ILE A 383 -11.32 -14.87 6.07
C ILE A 383 -9.79 -14.86 5.92
N TYR A 384 -9.06 -13.99 6.63
CA TYR A 384 -7.60 -14.00 6.57
C TYR A 384 -6.97 -15.30 7.09
N GLN A 385 -7.61 -15.92 8.06
CA GLN A 385 -7.14 -17.16 8.70
C GLN A 385 -7.62 -18.42 7.99
N ARG A 386 -8.27 -18.32 6.82
CA ARG A 386 -8.66 -19.47 6.02
C ARG A 386 -7.48 -20.07 5.25
N GLU A 387 -7.57 -21.36 4.93
CA GLU A 387 -6.65 -22.02 4.02
C GLU A 387 -6.57 -21.30 2.67
N ILE A 388 -5.46 -21.51 1.98
CA ILE A 388 -5.29 -21.03 0.62
C ILE A 388 -5.99 -21.98 -0.35
N ARG A 389 -6.84 -21.46 -1.25
CA ARG A 389 -7.47 -22.23 -2.34
C ARG A 389 -7.44 -21.47 -3.66
N THR A 390 -7.07 -22.17 -4.72
CA THR A 390 -7.28 -21.71 -6.10
C THR A 390 -8.74 -21.87 -6.48
N SER A 391 -9.32 -20.89 -7.17
CA SER A 391 -10.60 -21.06 -7.85
C SER A 391 -10.74 -20.00 -8.92
N ASN A 392 -11.49 -20.35 -9.97
CA ASN A 392 -11.63 -19.54 -11.18
C ASN A 392 -13.03 -18.91 -11.27
N SER A 393 -13.74 -18.80 -10.13
CA SER A 393 -15.10 -18.26 -10.08
C SER A 393 -15.19 -17.07 -9.14
N ASP A 394 -15.67 -15.94 -9.67
CA ASP A 394 -15.97 -14.73 -8.90
C ASP A 394 -17.03 -14.99 -7.81
N SER A 395 -17.91 -15.97 -8.02
CA SER A 395 -18.93 -16.36 -7.04
C SER A 395 -18.35 -17.03 -5.79
N GLU A 396 -17.11 -17.49 -5.84
CA GLU A 396 -16.38 -18.08 -4.71
C GLU A 396 -15.33 -17.12 -4.13
N LEU A 397 -15.30 -15.87 -4.61
CA LEU A 397 -14.37 -14.85 -4.13
C LEU A 397 -14.53 -14.69 -2.60
N PHE A 398 -13.41 -14.67 -1.89
CA PHE A 398 -13.37 -14.60 -0.42
C PHE A 398 -13.98 -15.77 0.36
N THR A 399 -14.18 -16.93 -0.30
CA THR A 399 -14.41 -18.19 0.42
C THR A 399 -13.12 -18.75 1.03
N ALA A 400 -11.96 -18.33 0.53
CA ALA A 400 -10.62 -18.72 0.95
C ALA A 400 -9.63 -17.56 0.74
N VAL A 401 -8.42 -17.68 1.28
CA VAL A 401 -7.28 -16.85 0.84
C VAL A 401 -6.80 -17.40 -0.51
N ARG A 402 -6.28 -16.54 -1.37
CA ARG A 402 -5.71 -16.94 -2.66
C ARG A 402 -4.20 -17.10 -2.59
N PRO A 403 -3.62 -18.03 -3.37
CA PRO A 403 -2.19 -18.08 -3.53
C PRO A 403 -1.67 -16.74 -4.04
N SER A 404 -0.65 -16.21 -3.40
CA SER A 404 0.03 -14.98 -3.82
C SER A 404 1.53 -15.18 -3.76
N ARG A 405 2.25 -14.43 -4.59
CA ARG A 405 3.71 -14.50 -4.61
C ARG A 405 4.31 -13.68 -3.49
N LEU A 406 5.51 -14.05 -3.09
CA LEU A 406 6.35 -13.16 -2.32
C LEU A 406 6.90 -12.06 -3.22
N ARG A 407 6.99 -10.86 -2.67
CA ARG A 407 7.56 -9.71 -3.37
C ARG A 407 9.08 -9.89 -3.54
N PRO A 408 9.71 -9.24 -4.52
CA PRO A 408 11.12 -9.45 -4.83
C PRO A 408 12.03 -9.20 -3.63
N ASP A 409 11.70 -8.18 -2.82
CA ASP A 409 12.45 -7.83 -1.61
C ASP A 409 12.32 -8.91 -0.54
N VAL A 410 11.14 -9.50 -0.37
CA VAL A 410 10.91 -10.61 0.56
C VAL A 410 11.67 -11.86 0.14
N ILE A 411 11.69 -12.18 -1.17
CA ILE A 411 12.46 -13.32 -1.69
C ILE A 411 13.95 -13.06 -1.49
N ALA A 412 14.44 -11.87 -1.84
CA ALA A 412 15.84 -11.52 -1.69
C ALA A 412 16.29 -11.55 -0.23
N ASP A 413 15.51 -10.97 0.69
CA ASP A 413 15.78 -11.02 2.13
C ASP A 413 15.77 -12.48 2.64
N SER A 414 14.83 -13.31 2.17
CA SER A 414 14.77 -14.74 2.54
C SER A 414 15.97 -15.52 2.03
N VAL A 415 16.49 -15.19 0.84
CA VAL A 415 17.72 -15.80 0.30
C VAL A 415 18.94 -15.36 1.11
N GLU A 416 19.07 -14.06 1.39
CA GLU A 416 20.19 -13.52 2.18
C GLU A 416 20.23 -14.07 3.61
N ASN A 417 19.08 -14.40 4.20
CA ASN A 417 19.02 -15.10 5.48
C ASN A 417 19.66 -16.50 5.44
N LEU A 418 19.68 -17.15 4.27
CA LEU A 418 20.27 -18.48 4.10
C LEU A 418 21.76 -18.40 3.71
N ILE A 419 22.13 -17.43 2.87
CA ILE A 419 23.46 -17.39 2.23
C ILE A 419 24.37 -16.27 2.73
N GLY A 420 23.87 -15.40 3.63
CA GLY A 420 24.50 -14.14 4.00
C GLY A 420 24.29 -13.03 2.96
N GLU A 421 24.86 -11.85 3.20
CA GLU A 421 24.73 -10.70 2.28
C GLU A 421 25.31 -11.02 0.88
N GLY A 422 24.48 -10.85 -0.15
CA GLY A 422 24.83 -11.16 -1.54
C GLY A 422 24.32 -10.10 -2.50
N PRO A 423 24.96 -8.92 -2.61
CA PRO A 423 24.43 -7.78 -3.36
C PRO A 423 24.15 -8.07 -4.84
N SER A 424 24.96 -8.95 -5.47
CA SER A 424 24.74 -9.36 -6.87
C SER A 424 23.50 -10.23 -7.01
N VAL A 425 23.41 -11.31 -6.19
CA VAL A 425 22.24 -12.21 -6.15
C VAL A 425 20.97 -11.43 -5.83
N ARG A 426 21.01 -10.55 -4.81
CA ARG A 426 19.89 -9.65 -4.47
C ARG A 426 19.44 -8.85 -5.68
N LYS A 427 20.37 -8.19 -6.38
CA LYS A 427 20.04 -7.37 -7.56
C LYS A 427 19.38 -8.20 -8.65
N GLU A 428 19.88 -9.40 -8.93
CA GLU A 428 19.29 -10.30 -9.93
C GLU A 428 17.89 -10.76 -9.54
N ILE A 429 17.67 -11.12 -8.27
CA ILE A 429 16.34 -11.45 -7.74
C ILE A 429 15.39 -10.26 -7.88
N MET A 430 15.81 -9.07 -7.43
CA MET A 430 15.00 -7.85 -7.53
C MET A 430 14.57 -7.55 -8.97
N GLN A 431 15.41 -7.87 -9.96
CA GLN A 431 15.11 -7.67 -11.37
C GLN A 431 14.21 -8.76 -11.95
N ALA A 432 14.50 -10.03 -11.68
CA ALA A 432 13.77 -11.15 -12.27
C ALA A 432 12.37 -11.35 -11.66
N PHE A 433 12.21 -10.98 -10.38
CA PHE A 433 10.94 -11.09 -9.67
C PHE A 433 10.11 -9.81 -9.73
N ASP A 434 10.62 -8.73 -10.32
CA ASP A 434 9.92 -7.44 -10.41
C ASP A 434 8.48 -7.62 -10.93
N MET A 435 7.54 -6.89 -10.31
CA MET A 435 6.13 -7.12 -10.53
C MET A 435 5.32 -5.85 -10.31
N ASN A 436 4.25 -5.68 -11.10
CA ASN A 436 3.31 -4.60 -10.92
C ASN A 436 2.54 -4.79 -9.60
N PRO A 437 2.65 -3.86 -8.63
CA PRO A 437 1.91 -3.95 -7.37
C PRO A 437 0.38 -3.85 -7.52
N SER A 438 -0.10 -3.45 -8.69
CA SER A 438 -1.52 -3.23 -8.98
C SER A 438 -2.19 -4.38 -9.74
N LEU A 439 -1.42 -5.38 -10.21
CA LEU A 439 -1.99 -6.57 -10.85
C LEU A 439 -2.54 -7.55 -9.79
N PRO A 440 -3.65 -8.24 -10.09
CA PRO A 440 -4.16 -9.29 -9.22
C PRO A 440 -3.15 -10.45 -9.13
N GLN A 441 -3.14 -11.15 -8.00
CA GLN A 441 -2.08 -12.11 -7.68
C GLN A 441 -2.15 -13.40 -8.51
N ASP A 442 -3.32 -13.73 -9.06
CA ASP A 442 -3.55 -14.87 -9.96
C ASP A 442 -3.03 -14.62 -11.39
N ALA A 443 -3.02 -13.37 -11.86
CA ALA A 443 -2.46 -12.95 -13.16
C ALA A 443 -0.93 -13.09 -13.24
N LEU A 444 -0.29 -13.50 -12.15
CA LEU A 444 1.14 -13.64 -12.03
C LEU A 444 1.49 -15.14 -11.96
N GLU A 445 1.65 -15.81 -13.12
CA GLU A 445 2.23 -17.17 -13.26
C GLU A 445 3.77 -17.19 -13.21
N GLY A 446 4.37 -17.98 -12.30
CA GLY A 446 5.82 -18.01 -12.08
C GLY A 446 6.58 -18.15 -13.41
N SER A 447 7.51 -17.24 -13.70
CA SER A 447 8.14 -17.24 -15.01
C SER A 447 9.24 -18.30 -15.10
N ILE A 448 9.44 -18.86 -16.29
CA ILE A 448 10.57 -19.76 -16.56
C ILE A 448 11.89 -19.06 -16.21
N GLN A 449 11.99 -17.74 -16.47
CA GLN A 449 13.17 -16.94 -16.11
C GLN A 449 13.43 -16.91 -14.60
N GLN A 450 12.39 -16.75 -13.78
CA GLN A 450 12.51 -16.78 -12.31
C GLN A 450 12.97 -18.14 -11.81
N ALA A 451 12.42 -19.23 -12.36
CA ALA A 451 12.85 -20.58 -12.01
C ALA A 451 14.29 -20.86 -12.45
N LEU A 452 14.65 -20.52 -13.69
CA LEU A 452 16.01 -20.71 -14.22
C LEU A 452 17.04 -19.86 -13.48
N LEU A 453 16.70 -18.64 -13.05
CA LEU A 453 17.58 -17.83 -12.22
C LEU A 453 17.91 -18.58 -10.93
N MET A 454 16.89 -18.99 -10.17
CA MET A 454 17.11 -19.65 -8.88
C MET A 454 17.86 -20.98 -9.03
N MET A 455 17.54 -21.77 -10.07
CA MET A 455 18.11 -23.10 -10.30
C MET A 455 19.51 -23.10 -10.92
N ASN A 456 19.96 -22.00 -11.54
CA ASN A 456 21.24 -21.97 -12.25
C ASN A 456 22.18 -20.85 -11.77
N ASN A 457 21.84 -20.13 -10.70
CA ASN A 457 22.70 -19.09 -10.17
C ASN A 457 23.89 -19.70 -9.42
N GLN A 458 25.07 -19.63 -10.03
CA GLN A 458 26.30 -20.21 -9.49
C GLN A 458 26.75 -19.55 -8.17
N GLU A 459 26.56 -18.24 -8.02
CA GLU A 459 26.92 -17.54 -6.78
C GLU A 459 26.01 -17.99 -5.64
N LEU A 460 24.71 -18.06 -5.89
CA LEU A 460 23.71 -18.56 -4.94
C LEU A 460 24.04 -19.99 -4.50
N GLN A 461 24.30 -20.89 -5.45
CA GLN A 461 24.67 -22.28 -5.15
C GLN A 461 25.95 -22.35 -4.32
N THR A 462 27.00 -21.63 -4.72
CA THR A 462 28.30 -21.65 -4.03
C THR A 462 28.18 -21.13 -2.61
N ARG A 463 27.47 -20.02 -2.42
CA ARG A 463 27.27 -19.42 -1.09
C ARG A 463 26.38 -20.28 -0.20
N LEU A 464 25.34 -20.91 -0.74
CA LEU A 464 24.49 -21.82 0.02
C LEU A 464 25.30 -23.01 0.55
N SER A 465 26.16 -23.60 -0.29
CA SER A 465 27.03 -24.72 0.09
C SER A 465 28.16 -24.34 1.06
N GLN A 466 28.40 -23.04 1.26
CA GLN A 466 29.39 -22.49 2.20
C GLN A 466 28.71 -21.73 3.37
N SER A 467 27.38 -21.84 3.49
CA SER A 467 26.62 -21.07 4.45
C SER A 467 26.83 -21.56 5.88
N GLU A 468 26.73 -20.63 6.84
CA GLU A 468 26.72 -20.97 8.27
C GLU A 468 25.54 -21.92 8.59
N LEU A 469 24.40 -21.74 7.91
CA LEU A 469 23.26 -22.63 8.02
C LEU A 469 23.62 -24.08 7.72
N LYS A 470 24.28 -24.34 6.59
CA LYS A 470 24.74 -25.69 6.24
C LYS A 470 25.68 -26.25 7.30
N GLU A 471 26.65 -25.47 7.76
CA GLU A 471 27.59 -25.91 8.80
C GLU A 471 26.88 -26.29 10.10
N GLN A 472 25.83 -25.55 10.47
CA GLN A 472 25.00 -25.87 11.63
C GLN A 472 24.21 -27.18 11.42
N LEU A 473 23.61 -27.36 10.25
CA LEU A 473 22.78 -28.54 9.94
C LEU A 473 23.59 -29.84 9.90
N VAL A 474 24.78 -29.83 9.29
CA VAL A 474 25.64 -31.03 9.18
C VAL A 474 26.07 -31.55 10.56
N LYS A 475 26.22 -30.66 11.55
CA LYS A 475 26.59 -31.01 12.93
C LYS A 475 25.47 -31.73 13.70
N ILE A 476 24.22 -31.66 13.22
CA ILE A 476 23.09 -32.35 13.86
C ILE A 476 23.20 -33.85 13.59
N SER A 477 23.38 -34.64 14.66
CA SER A 477 23.59 -36.08 14.56
C SER A 477 22.31 -36.88 14.26
N SER A 478 21.16 -36.40 14.72
CA SER A 478 19.86 -37.03 14.47
C SER A 478 19.31 -36.58 13.11
N ASP A 479 19.06 -37.52 12.20
CA ASP A 479 18.50 -37.20 10.88
C ASP A 479 17.11 -36.57 10.98
N THR A 480 16.30 -37.01 11.94
CA THR A 480 14.98 -36.42 12.18
C THR A 480 15.10 -34.98 12.65
N GLU A 481 16.01 -34.70 13.59
CA GLU A 481 16.25 -33.34 14.08
C GLU A 481 16.85 -32.46 12.98
N LEU A 482 17.74 -33.00 12.15
CA LEU A 482 18.32 -32.30 11.01
C LEU A 482 17.22 -31.86 10.04
N VAL A 483 16.35 -32.78 9.61
CA VAL A 483 15.27 -32.46 8.65
C VAL A 483 14.29 -31.45 9.26
N GLN A 484 13.93 -31.59 10.53
CA GLN A 484 13.04 -30.61 11.17
C GLN A 484 13.68 -29.23 11.28
N SER A 485 14.96 -29.16 11.69
CA SER A 485 15.72 -27.91 11.78
C SER A 485 15.89 -27.24 10.41
N LEU A 486 16.13 -28.05 9.37
CA LEU A 486 16.20 -27.59 7.98
C LEU A 486 14.87 -26.91 7.56
N TYR A 487 13.73 -27.57 7.77
CA TYR A 487 12.43 -27.00 7.41
C TYR A 487 12.09 -25.75 8.22
N LEU A 488 12.38 -25.74 9.51
CA LEU A 488 12.17 -24.56 10.36
C LEU A 488 13.03 -23.37 9.92
N LYS A 489 14.29 -23.59 9.56
CA LYS A 489 15.20 -22.50 9.16
C LYS A 489 14.97 -22.00 7.73
N VAL A 490 14.50 -22.86 6.82
CA VAL A 490 14.30 -22.48 5.40
C VAL A 490 12.86 -22.04 5.11
N LEU A 491 11.87 -22.72 5.69
CA LEU A 491 10.45 -22.51 5.40
C LEU A 491 9.66 -22.03 6.62
N ALA A 492 10.25 -21.94 7.83
CA ALA A 492 9.58 -21.52 9.05
C ALA A 492 8.32 -22.33 9.41
N ARG A 493 8.44 -23.65 9.23
CA ARG A 493 7.48 -24.65 9.71
C ARG A 493 8.18 -25.99 9.88
N HIS A 494 7.54 -26.93 10.56
CA HIS A 494 7.98 -28.31 10.61
C HIS A 494 7.75 -29.02 9.27
N ALA A 495 8.57 -30.04 9.01
CA ALA A 495 8.35 -30.98 7.93
C ALA A 495 7.08 -31.80 8.23
N THR A 496 6.18 -31.92 7.26
CA THR A 496 5.04 -32.82 7.36
C THR A 496 5.51 -34.28 7.47
N PRO A 497 4.69 -35.23 7.97
CA PRO A 497 5.11 -36.63 8.08
C PRO A 497 5.61 -37.23 6.76
N SER A 498 4.97 -36.90 5.63
CA SER A 498 5.39 -37.39 4.31
C SER A 498 6.69 -36.77 3.82
N GLU A 499 6.90 -35.48 4.07
CA GLU A 499 8.17 -34.81 3.75
C GLU A 499 9.30 -35.36 4.61
N LEU A 500 9.06 -35.52 5.91
CA LEU A 500 10.04 -36.09 6.83
C LEU A 500 10.46 -37.49 6.37
N GLU A 501 9.52 -38.38 6.09
CA GLU A 501 9.80 -39.73 5.62
C GLU A 501 10.62 -39.74 4.32
N ARG A 502 10.26 -38.90 3.34
CA ARG A 502 10.97 -38.79 2.07
C ARG A 502 12.41 -38.32 2.25
N ASN A 503 12.62 -37.27 3.04
CA ASN A 503 13.96 -36.72 3.30
C ASN A 503 14.82 -37.69 4.11
N LEU A 504 14.24 -38.43 5.07
CA LEU A 504 14.93 -39.48 5.81
C LEU A 504 15.33 -40.66 4.90
N SER A 505 14.49 -41.04 3.93
CA SER A 505 14.86 -42.06 2.93
C SER A 505 16.05 -41.59 2.11
N TYR A 506 16.01 -40.35 1.62
CA TYR A 506 17.10 -39.76 0.84
C TYR A 506 18.43 -39.75 1.61
N LEU A 507 18.42 -39.27 2.85
CA LEU A 507 19.62 -39.23 3.71
C LEU A 507 20.25 -40.60 3.96
N ARG A 508 19.45 -41.67 4.02
CA ARG A 508 19.96 -43.05 4.21
C ARG A 508 20.59 -43.61 2.93
N GLU A 509 20.10 -43.18 1.77
CA GLU A 509 20.59 -43.63 0.46
C GLU A 509 21.83 -42.84 0.00
N SER A 510 22.02 -41.61 0.50
CA SER A 510 23.17 -40.79 0.18
C SER A 510 24.48 -41.33 0.77
N GLU A 511 25.53 -41.44 -0.05
CA GLU A 511 26.85 -41.89 0.39
C GLU A 511 27.54 -40.87 1.31
N LYS A 512 27.27 -39.58 1.12
CA LYS A 512 27.88 -38.47 1.87
C LYS A 512 26.81 -37.56 2.45
N ARG A 513 26.82 -37.44 3.78
CA ARG A 513 25.87 -36.60 4.53
C ARG A 513 25.92 -35.13 4.10
N GLU A 514 27.11 -34.58 3.89
CA GLU A 514 27.27 -33.16 3.53
C GLU A 514 26.64 -32.83 2.17
N GLU A 515 26.86 -33.69 1.17
CA GLU A 515 26.26 -33.54 -0.16
C GLU A 515 24.73 -33.69 -0.09
N ALA A 516 24.24 -34.62 0.74
CA ALA A 516 22.81 -34.78 0.94
C ALA A 516 22.15 -33.52 1.55
N VAL A 517 22.83 -32.86 2.50
CA VAL A 517 22.35 -31.59 3.10
C VAL A 517 22.34 -30.46 2.07
N ASP A 518 23.36 -30.37 1.21
CA ASP A 518 23.40 -29.41 0.09
C ASP A 518 22.17 -29.59 -0.82
N ASP A 519 21.88 -30.82 -1.22
CA ASP A 519 20.75 -31.14 -2.10
C ASP A 519 19.41 -30.80 -1.45
N LEU A 520 19.24 -31.14 -0.16
CA LEU A 520 18.01 -30.82 0.56
C LEU A 520 17.79 -29.30 0.69
N LEU A 521 18.84 -28.54 1.02
CA LEU A 521 18.79 -27.07 1.02
C LEU A 521 18.40 -26.53 -0.36
N TRP A 522 19.02 -27.07 -1.42
CA TRP A 522 18.77 -26.64 -2.80
C TRP A 522 17.34 -26.90 -3.24
N VAL A 523 16.78 -28.06 -2.88
CA VAL A 523 15.39 -28.43 -3.18
C VAL A 523 14.40 -27.50 -2.47
N LEU A 524 14.62 -27.21 -1.19
CA LEU A 524 13.72 -26.32 -0.44
C LEU A 524 13.79 -24.88 -0.95
N LEU A 525 14.98 -24.36 -1.22
CA LEU A 525 15.20 -23.03 -1.79
C LEU A 525 14.47 -22.84 -3.13
N ASN A 526 14.45 -23.88 -3.97
CA ASN A 526 13.80 -23.86 -5.29
C ASN A 526 12.33 -24.26 -5.26
N SER A 527 11.79 -24.60 -4.08
CA SER A 527 10.39 -24.99 -3.93
C SER A 527 9.43 -23.83 -4.29
N THR A 528 8.18 -24.18 -4.57
CA THR A 528 7.12 -23.17 -4.77
C THR A 528 6.84 -22.42 -3.47
N GLU A 529 6.88 -23.10 -2.33
CA GLU A 529 6.59 -22.54 -1.01
C GLU A 529 7.61 -21.46 -0.59
N PHE A 530 8.88 -21.61 -0.97
CA PHE A 530 9.90 -20.60 -0.70
C PHE A 530 9.61 -19.27 -1.41
N ARG A 531 8.87 -19.28 -2.53
CA ARG A 531 8.62 -18.11 -3.39
C ARG A 531 7.18 -17.60 -3.30
N THR A 532 6.34 -18.25 -2.51
CA THR A 532 4.90 -17.94 -2.42
C THR A 532 4.44 -17.91 -0.97
N LYS A 533 3.29 -17.29 -0.71
CA LYS A 533 2.66 -17.28 0.63
C LYS A 533 1.97 -18.61 0.99
N ARG A 534 2.30 -19.68 0.27
CA ARG A 534 1.62 -20.97 0.37
C ARG A 534 1.91 -21.67 1.68
#